data_AF-A0A0M8P9D1-F1
#
_entry.id   AF-A0A0M8P9D1-F1
#
_cell.length_a   1.000
_cell.length_b   1.000
_cell.length_c   1.000
_cell.angle_alpha   90.00
_cell.angle_beta   90.00
_cell.angle_gamma   90.00
#
_symmetry.space_group_name_H-M   'P 1'
#
loop_
_entity.id
_entity.type
_entity.pdbx_description
1 polymer ?
#
loop_
_entity_poly.entity_id
_entity_poly.type
_entity_poly.pdbx_seq_one_letter_code
_entity_poly.pdbx_strand_id
1 'polypeptide(L)'
;MERTARALLINILKKNPNHPLASRMQMHIERLMQSRLEASDDASRKRGLPNEPTDGLDNAKRARLNVLPPPMLKIPPMAPGPASFDRLFTLTEDTGLSSFDVKQLPIDLVLKIVVPLLSQVHDSTLAQAVDAVRSRYQTITKDQTLQRQQQQTAAVQDEDDDYEPEYQPMEVASVVSEEASAVAAEVADLQPELVSLGPFVLPQPPPLSEEEAGEIGRNAVARVFGMLNAAETSPASAKGQTQQKLGFARLAGSTFDRDAWSVLLARLATRAPAGLENDQQTKGDAVRKQTTIADSIRETLYRFILEDFRGRLNIAIIWLNEEWYNDRIQMKSAANQRDDTEQDSEPTVPLNYDTWATRLLDGFLPYLDSRDIKVLVRFLSEVPEITIPITQRVASLAKDPERVNLCVQSLMYLIMFRPPAREMCLNTVEDVYQTYEESRPAAGKVLTKWRPQSTVLETAANEALSSSEAKPTTSES
;
A
#
# COMPACT_ATOMS: atom_id res chain seq x y z
N MET A 1 9.77 -12.38 -13.00
CA MET A 1 10.83 -11.73 -13.80
C MET A 1 12.23 -12.35 -13.61
N GLU A 2 12.62 -12.83 -12.42
CA GLU A 2 13.91 -13.51 -12.19
C GLU A 2 14.14 -14.71 -13.13
N ARG A 3 13.18 -15.64 -13.22
CA ARG A 3 13.25 -16.79 -14.14
C ARG A 3 13.53 -16.39 -15.58
N THR A 4 12.91 -15.32 -16.06
CA THR A 4 13.05 -14.80 -17.42
C THR A 4 14.44 -14.18 -17.64
N ALA A 5 14.92 -13.37 -16.69
CA ALA A 5 16.25 -12.77 -16.74
C ALA A 5 17.37 -13.82 -16.66
N ARG A 6 17.21 -14.83 -15.80
CA ARG A 6 18.12 -15.97 -15.69
C ARG A 6 18.14 -16.80 -16.98
N ALA A 7 16.97 -17.14 -17.52
CA ALA A 7 16.88 -17.87 -18.79
C ALA A 7 17.55 -17.11 -19.95
N LEU A 8 17.40 -15.79 -20.00
CA LEU A 8 18.04 -14.94 -20.99
C LEU A 8 19.58 -14.94 -20.85
N LEU A 9 20.11 -14.72 -19.64
CA LEU A 9 21.55 -14.68 -19.41
C LEU A 9 22.22 -16.05 -19.64
N ILE A 10 21.54 -17.14 -19.27
CA ILE A 10 22.01 -18.51 -19.55
C ILE A 10 22.02 -18.78 -21.06
N ASN A 11 20.99 -18.35 -21.80
CA ASN A 11 20.94 -18.53 -23.24
C ASN A 11 22.01 -17.71 -23.97
N ILE A 12 22.34 -16.51 -23.48
CA ILE A 12 23.43 -15.69 -24.01
C ILE A 12 24.78 -16.38 -23.77
N LEU A 13 25.03 -16.88 -22.56
CA LEU A 13 26.27 -17.62 -22.22
C LEU A 13 26.41 -18.92 -23.00
N LYS A 14 25.32 -19.67 -23.22
CA LYS A 14 25.32 -20.90 -24.02
C LYS A 14 25.64 -20.64 -25.49
N LYS A 15 25.13 -19.53 -26.05
CA LYS A 15 25.39 -19.15 -27.45
C LYS A 15 26.77 -18.55 -27.66
N ASN A 16 27.29 -17.81 -26.67
CA ASN A 16 28.59 -17.14 -26.75
C ASN A 16 29.41 -17.37 -25.46
N PRO A 17 30.09 -18.52 -25.34
CA PRO A 17 30.85 -18.88 -24.13
C PRO A 17 32.01 -17.92 -23.82
N ASN A 18 32.63 -17.34 -24.86
CA ASN A 18 33.79 -16.46 -24.75
C ASN A 18 33.41 -14.96 -24.64
N HIS A 19 32.19 -14.65 -24.22
CA HIS A 19 31.77 -13.24 -24.09
C HIS A 19 32.60 -12.50 -23.03
N PRO A 20 33.09 -11.28 -23.27
CA PRO A 20 33.96 -10.55 -22.32
C PRO A 20 33.31 -10.28 -20.95
N LEU A 21 31.98 -10.26 -20.90
CA LEU A 21 31.20 -10.12 -19.66
C LEU A 21 30.73 -11.46 -19.08
N ALA A 22 31.17 -12.61 -19.60
CA ALA A 22 30.68 -13.92 -19.20
C ALA A 22 30.77 -14.15 -17.69
N SER A 23 31.94 -13.85 -17.10
CA SER A 23 32.16 -13.94 -15.65
C SER A 23 31.19 -13.06 -14.84
N ARG A 24 30.88 -11.84 -15.31
CA ARG A 24 29.92 -10.94 -14.65
C ARG A 24 28.48 -11.43 -14.77
N MET A 25 28.10 -11.98 -15.92
CA MET A 25 26.79 -12.60 -16.09
C MET A 25 26.63 -13.81 -15.18
N GLN A 26 27.67 -14.63 -15.05
CA GLN A 26 27.70 -15.79 -14.17
C GLN A 26 27.56 -15.39 -12.70
N MET A 27 28.31 -14.39 -12.23
CA MET A 27 28.14 -13.79 -10.90
C MET A 27 26.71 -13.24 -10.68
N HIS A 28 26.12 -12.62 -11.70
CA HIS A 28 24.75 -12.09 -11.59
C HIS A 28 23.70 -13.20 -11.49
N ILE A 29 23.88 -14.29 -12.25
CA ILE A 29 23.03 -15.49 -12.17
C ILE A 29 23.15 -16.13 -10.78
N GLU A 30 24.37 -16.28 -10.24
CA GLU A 30 24.64 -16.79 -8.90
C GLU A 30 23.92 -15.95 -7.84
N ARG A 31 24.06 -14.62 -7.91
CA ARG A 31 23.39 -13.69 -7.00
C ARG A 31 21.87 -13.76 -7.08
N LEU A 32 21.30 -13.92 -8.28
CA LEU A 32 19.85 -14.10 -8.44
C LEU A 32 19.39 -15.41 -7.80
N MET A 33 20.16 -16.50 -7.97
CA MET A 33 19.87 -17.79 -7.33
C MET A 33 19.94 -17.68 -5.79
N GLN A 34 20.95 -16.99 -5.27
CA GLN A 34 21.13 -16.78 -3.84
C GLN A 34 20.03 -15.90 -3.24
N SER A 35 19.60 -14.83 -3.92
CA SER A 35 18.47 -14.01 -3.47
C SER A 35 17.13 -14.76 -3.41
N ARG A 36 16.95 -15.79 -4.28
CA ARG A 36 15.77 -16.65 -4.21
C ARG A 36 15.84 -17.56 -3.00
N LEU A 37 17.01 -18.14 -2.74
CA LEU A 37 17.24 -19.00 -1.58
C LEU A 37 17.01 -18.23 -0.28
N GLU A 38 17.58 -17.04 -0.15
CA GLU A 38 17.37 -16.16 1.02
C GLU A 38 15.90 -15.76 1.20
N ALA A 39 15.20 -15.39 0.12
CA ALA A 39 13.77 -15.06 0.20
C ALA A 39 12.90 -16.28 0.58
N SER A 40 13.26 -17.48 0.11
CA SER A 40 12.58 -18.71 0.53
C SER A 40 12.95 -19.13 1.95
N ASP A 41 14.14 -18.78 2.42
CA ASP A 41 14.61 -19.10 3.77
C ASP A 41 14.05 -18.14 4.82
N ASP A 42 13.81 -16.87 4.47
CA ASP A 42 13.02 -15.95 5.30
C ASP A 42 11.53 -16.35 5.35
N ALA A 43 11.01 -16.97 4.28
CA ALA A 43 9.67 -17.56 4.27
C ALA A 43 9.63 -18.90 5.04
N SER A 44 10.72 -19.68 5.04
CA SER A 44 10.85 -20.96 5.77
C SER A 44 11.05 -20.72 7.28
N ARG A 45 11.84 -19.71 7.68
CA ARG A 45 12.01 -19.26 9.07
C ARG A 45 10.72 -18.73 9.68
N LYS A 46 9.75 -18.30 8.87
CA LYS A 46 8.41 -17.95 9.34
C LYS A 46 7.43 -19.13 9.43
N ARG A 47 7.86 -20.36 9.08
CA ARG A 47 7.04 -21.59 9.23
C ARG A 47 7.79 -22.82 9.77
N GLY A 48 9.05 -22.72 10.20
CA GLY A 48 9.82 -23.84 10.75
C GLY A 48 10.31 -23.59 12.18
N LEU A 49 9.70 -24.30 13.13
CA LEU A 49 9.99 -24.48 14.57
C LEU A 49 9.95 -23.26 15.51
N PRO A 50 9.40 -23.41 16.73
CA PRO A 50 9.44 -22.39 17.77
C PRO A 50 10.88 -22.11 18.17
N ASN A 51 11.23 -20.83 18.29
CA ASN A 51 12.45 -20.42 18.98
C ASN A 51 12.46 -21.08 20.37
N GLU A 52 13.47 -21.90 20.64
CA GLU A 52 13.85 -22.26 22.00
C GLU A 52 13.97 -20.98 22.84
N PRO A 53 13.61 -21.02 24.13
CA PRO A 53 13.66 -19.85 24.98
C PRO A 53 15.12 -19.44 25.13
N THR A 54 15.50 -18.37 24.42
CA THR A 54 16.74 -17.64 24.66
C THR A 54 16.74 -17.21 26.12
N ASP A 55 17.59 -17.89 26.89
CA ASP A 55 17.97 -17.57 28.26
C ASP A 55 18.20 -16.07 28.40
N GLY A 56 17.38 -15.42 29.22
CA GLY A 56 17.30 -13.97 29.40
C GLY A 56 18.50 -13.35 30.12
N LEU A 57 19.66 -13.99 30.10
CA LEU A 57 20.86 -13.57 30.83
C LEU A 57 21.81 -12.66 30.03
N ASP A 58 21.66 -12.51 28.71
CA ASP A 58 22.65 -11.77 27.92
C ASP A 58 22.40 -10.24 27.89
N ASN A 59 21.16 -9.80 28.15
CA ASN A 59 20.84 -8.38 28.31
C ASN A 59 21.32 -7.80 29.66
N ALA A 60 21.63 -8.65 30.64
CA ALA A 60 22.05 -8.23 31.97
C ALA A 60 23.50 -7.70 32.03
N LYS A 61 24.30 -7.84 30.96
CA LYS A 61 25.69 -7.37 30.95
C LYS A 61 25.91 -5.98 30.34
N ARG A 62 24.85 -5.27 29.88
CA ARG A 62 24.99 -3.92 29.29
C ARG A 62 24.12 -2.82 29.89
N ALA A 63 23.28 -3.11 30.88
CA ALA A 63 22.53 -2.06 31.59
C ALA A 63 23.34 -1.53 32.79
N ARG A 64 23.86 -0.31 32.63
CA ARG A 64 24.61 0.43 33.65
C ARG A 64 23.73 0.71 34.89
N LEU A 65 24.42 0.75 36.03
CA LEU A 65 23.94 1.05 37.39
C LEU A 65 22.87 2.17 37.47
N ASN A 66 21.92 1.95 38.40
CA ASN A 66 20.93 2.88 38.98
C ASN A 66 19.53 2.90 38.34
N VAL A 67 18.91 1.74 38.15
CA VAL A 67 17.45 1.63 38.07
C VAL A 67 17.00 0.67 39.16
N LEU A 68 16.12 1.13 40.05
CA LEU A 68 15.49 0.28 41.06
C LEU A 68 14.80 -0.88 40.30
N PRO A 69 15.05 -2.15 40.64
CA PRO A 69 14.44 -3.27 39.92
C PRO A 69 12.91 -3.12 39.97
N PRO A 70 12.20 -3.34 38.84
CA PRO A 70 10.75 -3.25 38.83
C PRO A 70 10.16 -4.23 39.85
N PRO A 71 9.05 -3.88 40.53
CA PRO A 71 8.43 -4.76 41.50
C PRO A 71 8.09 -6.09 40.82
N MET A 72 8.68 -7.18 41.31
CA MET A 72 8.38 -8.53 40.86
C MET A 72 7.15 -9.04 41.61
N LEU A 73 6.08 -9.36 40.88
CA LEU A 73 4.93 -10.05 41.45
C LEU A 73 5.32 -11.50 41.76
N LYS A 74 5.18 -11.91 43.02
CA LYS A 74 5.27 -13.33 43.40
C LYS A 74 3.95 -14.00 43.03
N ILE A 75 4.00 -14.88 42.02
CA ILE A 75 2.82 -15.61 41.54
C ILE A 75 2.79 -16.96 42.25
N PRO A 76 1.76 -17.27 43.04
CA PRO A 76 1.65 -18.58 43.69
C PRO A 76 1.49 -19.70 42.65
N PRO A 77 2.03 -20.91 42.92
CA PRO A 77 1.79 -22.07 42.07
C PRO A 77 0.30 -22.44 42.09
N MET A 78 -0.16 -23.09 41.01
CA MET A 78 -1.54 -23.55 40.95
C MET A 78 -1.79 -24.66 41.97
N ALA A 79 -2.85 -24.54 42.78
CA ALA A 79 -3.26 -25.59 43.70
C ALA A 79 -3.85 -26.80 42.95
N PRO A 80 -3.61 -28.05 43.40
CA PRO A 80 -4.14 -29.24 42.74
C PRO A 80 -5.69 -29.29 42.76
N GLY A 81 -6.30 -29.79 41.67
CA GLY A 81 -7.75 -30.05 41.56
C GLY A 81 -8.38 -29.58 40.23
N PRO A 82 -9.72 -29.58 40.11
CA PRO A 82 -10.42 -29.26 38.86
C PRO A 82 -10.20 -27.82 38.41
N ALA A 83 -10.18 -27.57 37.10
CA ALA A 83 -9.99 -26.24 36.52
C ALA A 83 -11.22 -25.36 36.77
N SER A 84 -11.05 -24.21 37.44
CA SER A 84 -12.10 -23.21 37.67
C SER A 84 -11.58 -21.80 37.37
N PHE A 85 -12.49 -20.86 37.06
CA PHE A 85 -12.13 -19.46 36.79
C PHE A 85 -11.46 -18.79 38.01
N ASP A 86 -11.91 -19.11 39.21
CA ASP A 86 -11.30 -18.65 40.46
C ASP A 86 -9.80 -18.98 40.53
N ARG A 87 -9.42 -20.22 40.19
CA ARG A 87 -8.01 -20.66 40.18
C ARG A 87 -7.16 -19.96 39.12
N LEU A 88 -7.78 -19.59 38.00
CA LEU A 88 -7.09 -18.94 36.89
C LEU A 88 -6.72 -17.50 37.27
N PHE A 89 -7.64 -16.76 37.90
CA PHE A 89 -7.51 -15.32 38.17
C PHE A 89 -7.00 -14.97 39.57
N THR A 90 -6.95 -15.93 40.51
CA THR A 90 -6.41 -15.69 41.86
C THR A 90 -4.88 -15.64 41.83
N LEU A 91 -4.35 -14.41 41.78
CA LEU A 91 -2.91 -14.10 41.76
C LEU A 91 -2.36 -13.67 43.14
N THR A 92 -3.19 -13.68 44.18
CA THR A 92 -2.83 -13.31 45.56
C THR A 92 -2.56 -14.54 46.42
N GLU A 93 -1.63 -14.43 47.38
CA GLU A 93 -1.38 -15.42 48.43
C GLU A 93 -2.27 -15.18 49.67
N ASP A 94 -2.95 -14.03 49.74
CA ASP A 94 -3.80 -13.70 50.88
C ASP A 94 -5.13 -14.47 50.82
N THR A 95 -5.28 -15.42 51.74
CA THR A 95 -6.49 -16.22 51.91
C THR A 95 -7.74 -15.36 52.14
N GLY A 96 -7.62 -14.23 52.84
CA GLY A 96 -8.78 -13.37 53.14
C GLY A 96 -9.34 -12.67 51.90
N LEU A 97 -8.46 -12.24 50.99
CA LEU A 97 -8.84 -11.62 49.72
C LEU A 97 -9.35 -12.66 48.70
N SER A 98 -8.82 -13.88 48.73
CA SER A 98 -9.28 -14.97 47.86
C SER A 98 -10.70 -15.45 48.19
N SER A 99 -11.11 -15.38 49.45
CA SER A 99 -12.44 -15.81 49.91
C SER A 99 -13.50 -14.68 49.89
N PHE A 100 -13.11 -13.46 49.53
CA PHE A 100 -14.00 -12.31 49.59
C PHE A 100 -14.91 -12.23 48.36
N ASP A 101 -16.23 -12.25 48.57
CA ASP A 101 -17.21 -12.09 47.49
C ASP A 101 -17.45 -10.61 47.16
N VAL A 102 -16.86 -10.16 46.05
CA VAL A 102 -16.98 -8.78 45.55
C VAL A 102 -18.43 -8.40 45.21
N LYS A 103 -19.33 -9.38 44.99
CA LYS A 103 -20.75 -9.11 44.72
C LYS A 103 -21.49 -8.50 45.92
N GLN A 104 -20.93 -8.59 47.11
CA GLN A 104 -21.50 -7.99 48.32
C GLN A 104 -21.26 -6.47 48.39
N LEU A 105 -20.40 -5.91 47.52
CA LEU A 105 -20.12 -4.48 47.48
C LEU A 105 -21.05 -3.75 46.51
N PRO A 106 -21.57 -2.56 46.89
CA PRO A 106 -22.30 -1.70 45.95
C PRO A 106 -21.43 -1.30 44.76
N ILE A 107 -22.01 -1.31 43.55
CA ILE A 107 -21.27 -1.03 42.31
C ILE A 107 -20.60 0.34 42.30
N ASP A 108 -21.23 1.35 42.91
CA ASP A 108 -20.67 2.70 43.03
C ASP A 108 -19.39 2.74 43.88
N LEU A 109 -19.29 1.87 44.89
CA LEU A 109 -18.10 1.73 45.71
C LEU A 109 -16.99 1.04 44.93
N VAL A 110 -17.32 -0.01 44.17
CA VAL A 110 -16.36 -0.73 43.32
C VAL A 110 -15.75 0.21 42.28
N LEU A 111 -16.56 1.01 41.58
CA LEU A 111 -16.06 1.95 40.57
C LEU A 111 -15.15 3.02 41.17
N LYS A 112 -15.49 3.54 42.36
CA LYS A 112 -14.66 4.51 43.09
C LYS A 112 -13.32 3.94 43.55
N ILE A 113 -13.20 2.62 43.69
CA ILE A 113 -11.96 1.94 44.10
C ILE A 113 -11.14 1.51 42.88
N VAL A 114 -11.78 0.90 41.88
CA VAL A 114 -11.09 0.30 40.73
C VAL A 114 -10.46 1.36 39.82
N VAL A 115 -11.16 2.47 39.55
CA VAL A 115 -10.67 3.50 38.62
C VAL A 115 -9.39 4.18 39.13
N PRO A 116 -9.29 4.60 40.41
CA PRO A 116 -8.04 5.13 40.96
C PRO A 116 -6.93 4.09 41.10
N LEU A 117 -7.26 2.82 41.34
CA LEU A 117 -6.25 1.77 41.42
C LEU A 117 -5.63 1.51 40.04
N LEU A 118 -6.44 1.42 38.99
CA LEU A 118 -5.96 1.22 37.62
C LEU A 118 -5.05 2.36 37.13
N SER A 119 -5.28 3.60 37.58
CA SER A 119 -4.40 4.73 37.22
C SER A 119 -3.07 4.73 37.98
N GLN A 120 -2.97 3.99 39.09
CA GLN A 120 -1.77 3.88 39.92
C GLN A 120 -0.96 2.59 39.68
N VAL A 121 -1.55 1.59 39.01
CA VAL A 121 -0.85 0.33 38.69
C VAL A 121 0.25 0.59 37.66
N HIS A 122 1.45 0.09 37.95
CA HIS A 122 2.58 0.16 37.03
C HIS A 122 2.41 -0.83 35.86
N ASP A 123 2.67 -0.39 34.63
CA ASP A 123 2.49 -1.22 33.42
C ASP A 123 3.23 -2.57 33.48
N SER A 124 4.42 -2.59 34.07
CA SER A 124 5.21 -3.81 34.27
C SER A 124 4.53 -4.84 35.16
N THR A 125 3.79 -4.38 36.17
CA THR A 125 3.06 -5.22 37.14
C THR A 125 1.83 -5.81 36.47
N LEU A 126 1.11 -5.00 35.68
CA LEU A 126 -0.04 -5.46 34.91
C LEU A 126 0.37 -6.51 33.86
N ALA A 127 1.47 -6.28 33.14
CA ALA A 127 2.00 -7.23 32.17
C ALA A 127 2.38 -8.57 32.81
N GLN A 128 3.09 -8.54 33.95
CA GLN A 128 3.43 -9.75 34.71
C GLN A 128 2.18 -10.54 35.15
N ALA A 129 1.14 -9.84 35.62
CA ALA A 129 -0.12 -10.47 36.01
C ALA A 129 -0.85 -11.13 34.81
N VAL A 130 -0.87 -10.46 33.65
CA VAL A 130 -1.49 -11.00 32.42
C VAL A 130 -0.72 -12.22 31.92
N ASP A 131 0.61 -12.17 31.92
CA ASP A 131 1.45 -13.28 31.47
C ASP A 131 1.33 -14.50 32.41
N ALA A 132 1.17 -14.26 33.72
CA ALA A 132 0.88 -15.31 34.70
C ALA A 132 -0.41 -16.07 34.38
N VAL A 133 -1.50 -15.33 34.12
CA VAL A 133 -2.80 -15.92 33.77
C VAL A 133 -2.72 -16.68 32.44
N ARG A 134 -2.02 -16.11 31.44
CA ARG A 134 -1.81 -16.77 30.14
C ARG A 134 -1.06 -18.09 30.30
N SER A 135 0.00 -18.11 31.12
CA SER A 135 0.77 -19.32 31.40
C SER A 135 -0.09 -20.40 32.07
N ARG A 136 -0.88 -20.03 33.10
CA ARG A 136 -1.82 -20.95 33.78
C ARG A 136 -2.85 -21.54 32.82
N TYR A 137 -3.42 -20.72 31.95
CA TYR A 137 -4.39 -21.17 30.95
C TYR A 137 -3.79 -22.19 29.96
N GLN A 138 -2.55 -21.96 29.52
CA GLN A 138 -1.85 -22.89 28.64
C GLN A 138 -1.59 -24.24 29.32
N THR A 139 -1.23 -24.25 30.61
CA THR A 139 -1.04 -25.48 31.38
C THR A 139 -2.34 -26.28 31.49
N ILE A 140 -3.45 -25.62 31.87
CA ILE A 140 -4.77 -26.29 31.95
C ILE A 140 -5.17 -26.88 30.59
N THR A 141 -4.95 -26.14 29.51
CA THR A 141 -5.32 -26.59 28.15
C THR A 141 -4.50 -27.82 27.73
N LYS A 142 -3.20 -27.85 28.05
CA LYS A 142 -2.33 -29.00 27.79
C LYS A 142 -2.76 -30.22 28.60
N ASP A 143 -3.05 -30.05 29.88
CA ASP A 143 -3.50 -31.14 30.76
C ASP A 143 -4.85 -31.72 30.29
N GLN A 144 -5.80 -30.88 29.89
CA GLN A 144 -7.07 -31.34 29.31
C GLN A 144 -6.89 -32.10 27.99
N THR A 145 -5.94 -31.65 27.15
CA THR A 145 -5.64 -32.32 25.87
C THR A 145 -5.01 -33.71 26.11
N LEU A 146 -4.09 -33.80 27.08
CA LEU A 146 -3.46 -35.07 27.48
C LEU A 146 -4.48 -36.05 28.08
N GLN A 147 -5.38 -35.57 28.95
CA GLN A 147 -6.45 -36.41 29.51
C GLN A 147 -7.40 -36.92 28.43
N ARG A 148 -7.73 -36.09 27.43
CA ARG A 148 -8.57 -36.51 26.29
C ARG A 148 -7.89 -37.56 25.41
N GLN A 149 -6.58 -37.44 25.18
CA GLN A 149 -5.79 -38.45 24.45
C GLN A 149 -5.64 -39.77 25.23
N GLN A 150 -5.52 -39.70 26.56
CA GLN A 150 -5.50 -40.91 27.41
C GLN A 150 -6.87 -41.62 27.46
N GLN A 151 -7.97 -40.87 27.47
CA GLN A 151 -9.32 -41.45 27.37
C GLN A 151 -9.58 -42.07 25.98
N GLN A 152 -9.05 -41.47 24.90
CA GLN A 152 -9.13 -42.06 23.55
C GLN A 152 -8.26 -43.31 23.38
N THR A 153 -7.14 -43.44 24.08
CA THR A 153 -6.28 -44.64 24.01
C THR A 153 -6.77 -45.76 24.92
N ALA A 154 -7.43 -45.45 26.04
CA ALA A 154 -8.08 -46.44 26.90
C ALA A 154 -9.35 -47.05 26.27
N ALA A 155 -10.07 -46.29 25.43
CA ALA A 155 -11.23 -46.80 24.70
C ALA A 155 -10.87 -47.72 23.52
N VAL A 156 -9.59 -47.77 23.10
CA VAL A 156 -9.12 -48.58 21.96
C VAL A 156 -8.49 -49.91 22.42
N GLN A 157 -8.40 -50.17 23.74
CA GLN A 157 -7.85 -51.45 24.25
C GLN A 157 -8.90 -52.54 24.52
N ASP A 158 -10.20 -52.24 24.45
CA ASP A 158 -11.27 -53.23 24.73
C ASP A 158 -12.10 -53.64 23.49
N GLU A 159 -11.78 -53.15 22.29
CA GLU A 159 -12.40 -53.61 21.04
C GLU A 159 -11.32 -53.92 19.99
N ASP A 160 -10.60 -55.02 20.21
CA ASP A 160 -10.00 -55.80 19.13
C ASP A 160 -11.17 -56.46 18.35
N ASP A 161 -11.71 -55.77 17.35
CA ASP A 161 -12.28 -56.41 16.17
C ASP A 161 -12.23 -55.41 14.99
N ASP A 162 -11.52 -55.83 13.94
CA ASP A 162 -11.28 -55.14 12.68
C ASP A 162 -12.57 -54.57 12.06
N TYR A 163 -12.72 -53.24 12.05
CA TYR A 163 -13.56 -52.56 11.07
C TYR A 163 -13.12 -51.11 10.81
N GLU A 164 -12.49 -50.85 9.67
CA GLU A 164 -12.33 -49.49 9.12
C GLU A 164 -13.67 -49.01 8.56
N PRO A 165 -14.27 -47.89 9.04
CA PRO A 165 -15.36 -47.26 8.32
C PRO A 165 -14.78 -46.23 7.33
N GLU A 166 -14.84 -46.56 6.04
CA GLU A 166 -14.65 -45.62 4.94
C GLU A 166 -15.60 -44.41 5.09
N TYR A 167 -15.03 -43.21 5.05
CA TYR A 167 -15.78 -41.96 5.12
C TYR A 167 -16.43 -41.66 3.75
N GLN A 168 -17.69 -42.03 3.58
CA GLN A 168 -18.52 -41.52 2.47
C GLN A 168 -19.23 -40.23 2.92
N PRO A 169 -19.09 -39.10 2.20
CA PRO A 169 -19.82 -37.88 2.51
C PRO A 169 -21.29 -38.07 2.16
N MET A 170 -22.17 -38.16 3.17
CA MET A 170 -23.61 -38.27 2.94
C MET A 170 -24.21 -36.88 2.71
N GLU A 171 -24.74 -36.69 1.49
CA GLU A 171 -25.54 -35.53 1.09
C GLU A 171 -26.87 -35.48 1.85
N VAL A 172 -27.28 -34.24 2.12
CA VAL A 172 -28.47 -33.87 2.88
C VAL A 172 -29.71 -34.05 2.01
N ALA A 173 -30.68 -34.86 2.45
CA ALA A 173 -32.06 -34.76 1.99
C ALA A 173 -33.05 -35.14 3.10
N SER A 174 -33.88 -34.16 3.43
CA SER A 174 -35.05 -34.16 4.31
C SER A 174 -36.16 -35.12 3.85
N VAL A 175 -36.82 -35.83 4.78
CA VAL A 175 -38.25 -35.64 5.13
C VAL A 175 -38.74 -36.62 6.23
N VAL A 176 -39.24 -36.04 7.32
CA VAL A 176 -40.43 -36.36 8.15
C VAL A 176 -40.98 -37.80 8.15
N SER A 177 -41.02 -38.43 9.34
CA SER A 177 -42.22 -39.14 9.84
C SER A 177 -42.19 -39.21 11.37
N GLU A 178 -43.26 -38.71 11.98
CA GLU A 178 -43.56 -38.80 13.40
C GLU A 178 -44.05 -40.22 13.77
N GLU A 179 -44.12 -40.47 15.09
CA GLU A 179 -44.93 -41.51 15.76
C GLU A 179 -44.37 -42.94 15.88
N ALA A 180 -43.51 -43.13 16.88
CA ALA A 180 -43.61 -44.30 17.76
C ALA A 180 -43.27 -43.88 19.20
N SER A 181 -44.31 -43.42 19.88
CA SER A 181 -44.34 -42.98 21.26
C SER A 181 -44.12 -44.13 22.25
N ALA A 182 -43.53 -43.77 23.39
CA ALA A 182 -43.74 -44.35 24.72
C ALA A 182 -43.22 -45.78 24.97
N VAL A 183 -41.99 -45.88 25.49
CA VAL A 183 -41.63 -46.65 26.71
C VAL A 183 -40.15 -46.46 27.07
N ALA A 184 -39.79 -45.34 27.70
CA ALA A 184 -38.54 -45.22 28.48
C ALA A 184 -38.52 -43.95 29.36
N ALA A 185 -39.69 -43.52 29.85
CA ALA A 185 -39.73 -42.57 30.95
C ALA A 185 -39.39 -43.33 32.23
N GLU A 186 -38.53 -42.73 33.05
CA GLU A 186 -37.99 -43.18 34.33
C GLU A 186 -36.68 -44.01 34.24
N VAL A 187 -35.57 -43.28 34.33
CA VAL A 187 -34.51 -43.37 35.37
C VAL A 187 -33.16 -43.02 34.73
N ALA A 188 -32.82 -41.73 34.67
CA ALA A 188 -31.44 -41.21 34.74
C ALA A 188 -31.45 -39.69 34.62
N ASP A 189 -31.94 -39.04 35.67
CA ASP A 189 -31.79 -37.60 35.84
C ASP A 189 -30.32 -37.27 36.18
N LEU A 190 -29.82 -36.15 35.66
CA LEU A 190 -28.56 -35.46 35.98
C LEU A 190 -27.26 -35.85 35.22
N GLN A 191 -27.31 -35.88 33.89
CA GLN A 191 -26.18 -35.33 33.11
C GLN A 191 -26.59 -33.93 32.64
N PRO A 192 -25.80 -32.87 32.88
CA PRO A 192 -26.07 -31.61 32.21
C PRO A 192 -25.86 -31.88 30.72
N GLU A 193 -26.95 -31.86 29.95
CA GLU A 193 -26.88 -31.76 28.50
C GLU A 193 -26.02 -30.54 28.20
N LEU A 194 -24.76 -30.80 27.86
CA LEU A 194 -23.99 -29.94 27.00
C LEU A 194 -24.77 -29.91 25.70
N VAL A 195 -25.78 -29.04 25.65
CA VAL A 195 -26.39 -28.54 24.44
C VAL A 195 -25.20 -28.25 23.56
N SER A 196 -25.06 -29.08 22.52
CA SER A 196 -24.13 -28.85 21.43
C SER A 196 -24.49 -27.45 20.94
N LEU A 197 -23.75 -26.46 21.44
CA LEU A 197 -23.77 -25.12 20.89
C LEU A 197 -23.27 -25.35 19.47
N GLY A 198 -24.22 -25.49 18.54
CA GLY A 198 -23.95 -25.38 17.12
C GLY A 198 -23.11 -24.12 16.90
N PRO A 199 -22.29 -24.07 15.85
CA PRO A 199 -21.30 -23.03 15.64
C PRO A 199 -21.91 -21.65 15.95
N PHE A 200 -21.51 -21.07 17.08
CA PHE A 200 -22.05 -19.80 17.55
C PHE A 200 -21.53 -18.72 16.60
N VAL A 201 -22.34 -18.37 15.61
CA VAL A 201 -22.06 -17.28 14.69
C VAL A 201 -22.64 -16.03 15.30
N LEU A 202 -21.75 -15.10 15.68
CA LEU A 202 -22.16 -13.76 16.07
C LEU A 202 -23.06 -13.18 14.98
N PRO A 203 -24.20 -12.54 15.33
CA PRO A 203 -24.99 -11.83 14.34
C PRO A 203 -24.08 -10.84 13.62
N GLN A 204 -24.12 -10.86 12.29
CA GLN A 204 -23.32 -9.93 11.49
C GLN A 204 -23.66 -8.51 11.93
N PRO A 205 -22.65 -7.65 12.15
CA PRO A 205 -22.90 -6.28 12.55
C PRO A 205 -23.84 -5.61 11.53
N PRO A 206 -24.73 -4.71 11.98
CA PRO A 206 -25.59 -3.95 11.07
C PRO A 206 -24.74 -3.34 9.96
N PRO A 207 -25.16 -3.43 8.69
CA PRO A 207 -24.44 -2.81 7.60
C PRO A 207 -24.37 -1.30 7.87
N LEU A 208 -23.17 -0.73 7.72
CA LEU A 208 -22.98 0.72 7.80
C LEU A 208 -23.84 1.42 6.75
N SER A 209 -24.45 2.54 7.12
CA SER A 209 -25.06 3.42 6.12
C SER A 209 -23.99 4.01 5.21
N GLU A 210 -24.37 4.38 3.98
CA GLU A 210 -23.44 4.99 3.01
C GLU A 210 -22.82 6.29 3.54
N GLU A 211 -23.58 7.05 4.34
CA GLU A 211 -23.12 8.29 4.97
C GLU A 211 -22.09 8.03 6.08
N GLU A 212 -22.36 7.07 6.97
CA GLU A 212 -21.42 6.66 8.03
C GLU A 212 -20.14 6.05 7.45
N ALA A 213 -20.27 5.21 6.42
CA ALA A 213 -19.13 4.66 5.69
C ALA A 213 -18.28 5.77 5.05
N GLY A 214 -18.94 6.79 4.49
CA GLY A 214 -18.30 7.97 3.94
C GLY A 214 -17.55 8.79 4.98
N GLU A 215 -18.13 8.99 6.16
CA GLU A 215 -17.50 9.73 7.26
C GLU A 215 -16.29 8.98 7.85
N ILE A 216 -16.44 7.68 8.10
CA ILE A 216 -15.35 6.82 8.56
C ILE A 216 -14.22 6.80 7.52
N GLY A 217 -14.56 6.73 6.23
CA GLY A 217 -13.61 6.80 5.13
C GLY A 217 -12.83 8.12 5.10
N ARG A 218 -13.52 9.27 5.20
CA ARG A 218 -12.88 10.59 5.29
C ARG A 218 -11.96 10.71 6.51
N ASN A 219 -12.40 10.21 7.67
CA ASN A 219 -11.59 10.20 8.89
C ASN A 219 -10.34 9.32 8.76
N ALA A 220 -10.46 8.16 8.11
CA ALA A 220 -9.32 7.29 7.83
C ALA A 220 -8.31 7.97 6.88
N VAL A 221 -8.78 8.60 5.80
CA VAL A 221 -7.95 9.39 4.88
C VAL A 221 -7.22 10.51 5.61
N ALA A 222 -7.92 11.26 6.46
CA ALA A 222 -7.33 12.34 7.24
C ALA A 222 -6.20 11.85 8.16
N ARG A 223 -6.37 10.67 8.78
CA ARG A 223 -5.30 10.03 9.58
C ARG A 223 -4.10 9.66 8.71
N VAL A 224 -4.31 9.11 7.51
CA VAL A 224 -3.22 8.77 6.58
C VAL A 224 -2.44 10.01 6.15
N PHE A 225 -3.11 11.12 5.85
CA PHE A 225 -2.43 12.40 5.58
C PHE A 225 -1.68 12.92 6.81
N GLY A 226 -2.24 12.76 8.01
CA GLY A 226 -1.54 13.06 9.27
C GLY A 226 -0.25 12.25 9.43
N MET A 227 -0.27 10.96 9.07
CA MET A 227 0.91 10.10 9.09
C MET A 227 1.94 10.50 8.01
N LEU A 228 1.50 10.92 6.83
CA LEU A 228 2.38 11.42 5.78
C LEU A 228 3.13 12.69 6.22
N ASN A 229 2.41 13.64 6.84
CA ASN A 229 3.00 14.87 7.40
C ASN A 229 3.97 14.56 8.56
N ALA A 230 3.64 13.59 9.42
CA ALA A 230 4.53 13.15 10.48
C ALA A 230 5.81 12.48 9.92
N ALA A 231 5.68 11.74 8.82
CA ALA A 231 6.80 11.12 8.12
C ALA A 231 7.71 12.15 7.41
N GLU A 232 7.18 13.30 6.99
CA GLU A 232 7.98 14.41 6.44
C GLU A 232 8.77 15.17 7.50
N THR A 233 8.19 15.35 8.70
CA THR A 233 8.79 16.12 9.79
C THR A 233 9.73 15.29 10.68
N SER A 234 9.72 13.96 10.54
CA SER A 234 10.61 13.09 11.31
C SER A 234 12.07 13.23 10.85
N PRO A 235 13.01 13.66 11.73
CA PRO A 235 14.41 13.92 11.38
C PRO A 235 15.23 12.65 11.09
N ALA A 236 14.62 11.46 11.10
CA ALA A 236 15.29 10.17 10.97
C ALA A 236 15.59 9.71 9.52
N SER A 237 15.40 10.56 8.50
CA SER A 237 15.88 10.30 7.13
C SER A 237 17.23 10.96 6.82
N ALA A 238 18.01 11.29 7.86
CA ALA A 238 19.41 11.64 7.70
C ALA A 238 20.22 10.40 7.31
N LYS A 239 20.54 10.30 6.00
CA LYS A 239 21.78 9.72 5.43
C LYS A 239 22.52 8.74 6.37
N GLY A 240 22.13 7.47 6.44
CA GLY A 240 22.93 6.52 7.24
C GLY A 240 22.46 5.08 7.29
N GLN A 241 21.16 4.82 7.22
CA GLN A 241 20.69 3.44 7.08
C GLN A 241 20.64 3.14 5.59
N THR A 242 21.46 2.18 5.16
CA THR A 242 21.40 1.52 3.87
C THR A 242 19.93 1.44 3.44
N GLN A 243 19.53 2.30 2.50
CA GLN A 243 18.32 2.05 1.73
C GLN A 243 18.57 0.69 1.10
N GLN A 244 18.07 -0.35 1.74
CA GLN A 244 17.79 -1.61 1.09
C GLN A 244 16.88 -1.19 -0.05
N LYS A 245 17.47 -1.00 -1.22
CA LYS A 245 16.80 -0.98 -2.51
C LYS A 245 16.24 -2.39 -2.69
N LEU A 246 15.27 -2.75 -1.84
CA LEU A 246 14.29 -3.77 -2.09
C LEU A 246 13.70 -3.33 -3.42
N GLY A 247 14.17 -3.95 -4.50
CA GLY A 247 13.87 -3.54 -5.87
C GLY A 247 12.39 -3.80 -6.18
N PHE A 248 12.13 -4.52 -7.27
CA PHE A 248 10.78 -4.84 -7.74
C PHE A 248 9.86 -5.57 -6.73
N ALA A 249 10.34 -5.93 -5.55
CA ALA A 249 9.60 -6.64 -4.50
C ALA A 249 9.23 -5.77 -3.27
N ARG A 250 9.33 -4.44 -3.34
CA ARG A 250 8.76 -3.59 -2.28
C ARG A 250 7.24 -3.71 -2.29
N LEU A 251 6.68 -4.41 -1.30
CA LEU A 251 5.25 -4.32 -1.00
C LEU A 251 4.97 -2.92 -0.44
N ALA A 252 3.99 -2.23 -1.02
CA ALA A 252 3.48 -1.00 -0.40
C ALA A 252 2.93 -1.34 0.99
N GLY A 253 3.38 -0.61 2.02
CA GLY A 253 2.97 -0.81 3.41
C GLY A 253 3.95 -1.61 4.29
N SER A 254 5.06 -2.15 3.76
CA SER A 254 6.02 -2.89 4.59
C SER A 254 7.01 -2.01 5.36
N THR A 255 7.25 -0.77 4.90
CA THR A 255 8.30 0.11 5.45
C THR A 255 7.76 1.37 6.14
N PHE A 256 6.44 1.59 6.18
CA PHE A 256 5.78 2.76 6.80
C PHE A 256 6.49 4.11 6.54
N ASP A 257 7.17 4.22 5.41
CA ASP A 257 7.94 5.38 4.99
C ASP A 257 7.06 6.35 4.20
N ARG A 258 7.54 7.60 4.06
CA ARG A 258 6.83 8.65 3.31
C ARG A 258 6.38 8.17 1.93
N ASP A 259 7.24 7.43 1.23
CA ASP A 259 6.95 6.91 -0.10
C ASP A 259 5.92 5.75 -0.07
N ALA A 260 5.82 4.97 1.01
CA ALA A 260 4.75 3.98 1.15
C ALA A 260 3.39 4.63 1.44
N TRP A 261 3.35 5.68 2.27
CA TRP A 261 2.13 6.43 2.54
C TRP A 261 1.63 7.19 1.30
N SER A 262 2.54 7.75 0.50
CA SER A 262 2.16 8.40 -0.76
C SER A 262 1.62 7.40 -1.79
N VAL A 263 2.22 6.21 -1.92
CA VAL A 263 1.70 5.13 -2.76
C VAL A 263 0.33 4.66 -2.27
N LEU A 264 0.14 4.53 -0.95
CA LEU A 264 -1.15 4.12 -0.38
C LEU A 264 -2.25 5.14 -0.67
N LEU A 265 -1.96 6.45 -0.52
CA LEU A 265 -2.89 7.52 -0.88
C LEU A 265 -3.20 7.55 -2.37
N ALA A 266 -2.19 7.43 -3.23
CA ALA A 266 -2.39 7.36 -4.67
C ALA A 266 -3.27 6.17 -5.07
N ARG A 267 -3.09 5.00 -4.46
CA ARG A 267 -3.91 3.81 -4.69
C ARG A 267 -5.31 3.94 -4.14
N LEU A 268 -5.48 4.56 -2.98
CA LEU A 268 -6.80 4.81 -2.40
C LEU A 268 -7.59 5.80 -3.28
N ALA A 269 -6.93 6.82 -3.83
CA ALA A 269 -7.54 7.78 -4.75
C ALA A 269 -7.95 7.14 -6.09
N THR A 270 -7.15 6.21 -6.61
CA THR A 270 -7.32 5.65 -7.97
C THR A 270 -8.13 4.35 -8.01
N ARG A 271 -7.84 3.41 -7.11
CA ARG A 271 -8.39 2.05 -7.14
C ARG A 271 -9.68 1.88 -6.35
N ALA A 272 -9.89 2.66 -5.29
CA ALA A 272 -11.13 2.59 -4.52
C ALA A 272 -12.38 2.91 -5.37
N PRO A 273 -12.36 3.88 -6.30
CA PRO A 273 -13.53 4.12 -7.17
C PRO A 273 -13.57 3.20 -8.41
N ALA A 274 -12.48 2.50 -8.73
CA ALA A 274 -12.37 1.72 -9.96
C ALA A 274 -13.40 0.58 -9.98
N GLY A 275 -14.33 0.62 -10.94
CA GLY A 275 -15.42 -0.35 -11.09
C GLY A 275 -16.72 0.00 -10.36
N LEU A 276 -16.73 1.01 -9.49
CA LEU A 276 -17.93 1.54 -8.82
C LEU A 276 -18.53 2.75 -9.55
N GLU A 277 -17.73 3.45 -10.37
CA GLU A 277 -18.17 4.64 -11.11
C GLU A 277 -19.11 4.32 -12.29
N ASN A 278 -19.04 3.10 -12.86
CA ASN A 278 -19.88 2.69 -13.99
C ASN A 278 -21.36 2.47 -13.61
N ASP A 279 -21.65 2.17 -12.33
CA ASP A 279 -23.01 1.87 -11.87
C ASP A 279 -23.83 3.13 -11.52
N GLN A 280 -23.16 4.29 -11.40
CA GLN A 280 -23.83 5.58 -11.17
C GLN A 280 -24.38 6.19 -12.47
N GLN A 281 -23.86 5.82 -13.64
CA GLN A 281 -24.25 6.41 -14.92
C GLN A 281 -25.51 5.78 -15.53
N THR A 282 -25.88 4.56 -15.10
CA THR A 282 -27.07 3.82 -15.56
C THR A 282 -28.38 4.29 -14.92
N LYS A 283 -28.34 5.07 -13.83
CA LYS A 283 -29.53 5.67 -13.23
C LYS A 283 -29.64 7.12 -13.69
N GLY A 284 -30.38 7.30 -14.78
CA GLY A 284 -30.61 8.57 -15.48
C GLY A 284 -31.37 9.61 -14.66
N ASP A 285 -30.73 10.19 -13.66
CA ASP A 285 -31.08 11.49 -13.12
C ASP A 285 -29.82 12.34 -12.97
N ALA A 286 -29.91 13.61 -13.34
CA ALA A 286 -28.89 14.64 -13.16
C ALA A 286 -28.70 15.00 -11.68
N VAL A 287 -28.55 14.00 -10.83
CA VAL A 287 -28.14 14.15 -9.43
C VAL A 287 -26.68 14.53 -9.46
N ARG A 288 -26.42 15.77 -9.01
CA ARG A 288 -25.11 16.32 -8.62
C ARG A 288 -24.10 15.20 -8.43
N LYS A 289 -23.04 15.14 -9.25
CA LYS A 289 -21.85 14.31 -9.04
C LYS A 289 -21.55 14.33 -7.53
N GLN A 290 -21.96 13.30 -6.81
CA GLN A 290 -21.62 13.15 -5.40
C GLN A 290 -20.10 13.07 -5.43
N THR A 291 -19.43 14.07 -4.88
CA THR A 291 -17.98 14.12 -4.83
C THR A 291 -17.53 12.85 -4.14
N THR A 292 -16.99 11.92 -4.92
CA THR A 292 -16.57 10.64 -4.40
C THR A 292 -15.47 10.88 -3.37
N ILE A 293 -15.33 9.98 -2.39
CA ILE A 293 -14.22 10.06 -1.43
C ILE A 293 -12.89 10.09 -2.19
N ALA A 294 -12.81 9.40 -3.33
CA ALA A 294 -11.69 9.43 -4.25
C ALA A 294 -11.37 10.84 -4.76
N ASP A 295 -12.36 11.59 -5.27
CA ASP A 295 -12.14 12.97 -5.71
C ASP A 295 -11.70 13.89 -4.57
N SER A 296 -12.24 13.68 -3.37
CA SER A 296 -11.78 14.41 -2.18
C SER A 296 -10.32 14.09 -1.83
N ILE A 297 -9.89 12.83 -1.99
CA ILE A 297 -8.48 12.43 -1.78
C ILE A 297 -7.61 13.07 -2.86
N ARG A 298 -7.99 13.01 -4.14
CA ARG A 298 -7.25 13.63 -5.25
C ARG A 298 -7.07 15.13 -5.06
N GLU A 299 -8.13 15.81 -4.64
CA GLU A 299 -8.09 17.25 -4.35
C GLU A 299 -7.15 17.59 -3.19
N THR A 300 -7.19 16.77 -2.13
CA THR A 300 -6.28 16.94 -0.98
C THR A 300 -4.83 16.68 -1.38
N LEU A 301 -4.60 15.64 -2.18
CA LEU A 301 -3.29 15.28 -2.70
C LEU A 301 -2.72 16.36 -3.63
N TYR A 302 -3.56 16.94 -4.49
CA TYR A 302 -3.21 18.08 -5.34
C TYR A 302 -2.73 19.28 -4.51
N ARG A 303 -3.49 19.69 -3.49
CA ARG A 303 -3.09 20.80 -2.60
C ARG A 303 -1.80 20.50 -1.85
N PHE A 304 -1.70 19.29 -1.31
CA PHE A 304 -0.51 18.81 -0.62
C PHE A 304 0.73 18.86 -1.52
N ILE A 305 0.63 18.44 -2.78
CA ILE A 305 1.77 18.53 -3.71
C ILE A 305 2.14 19.99 -3.98
N LEU A 306 1.17 20.89 -4.18
CA LEU A 306 1.45 22.28 -4.54
C LEU A 306 2.06 23.12 -3.41
N GLU A 307 1.76 22.81 -2.14
CA GLU A 307 2.38 23.47 -0.98
C GLU A 307 3.92 23.41 -1.02
N ASP A 308 4.50 22.28 -1.46
CA ASP A 308 5.94 22.12 -1.70
C ASP A 308 6.18 21.23 -2.93
N PHE A 309 5.93 21.76 -4.12
CA PHE A 309 6.06 20.96 -5.35
C PHE A 309 7.50 20.50 -5.62
N ARG A 310 8.52 21.24 -5.14
CA ARG A 310 9.93 20.89 -5.35
C ARG A 310 10.32 19.69 -4.50
N GLY A 311 9.97 19.68 -3.22
CA GLY A 311 10.22 18.55 -2.31
C GLY A 311 9.29 17.35 -2.57
N ARG A 312 8.07 17.60 -3.01
CA ARG A 312 7.01 16.59 -3.21
C ARG A 312 6.85 16.13 -4.65
N LEU A 313 7.74 16.52 -5.57
CA LEU A 313 7.70 16.13 -6.99
C LEU A 313 7.61 14.61 -7.19
N ASN A 314 8.33 13.84 -6.38
CA ASN A 314 8.31 12.38 -6.45
C ASN A 314 6.91 11.81 -6.17
N ILE A 315 6.18 12.41 -5.24
CA ILE A 315 4.81 12.02 -4.88
C ILE A 315 3.87 12.31 -6.05
N ALA A 316 4.01 13.46 -6.69
CA ALA A 316 3.23 13.80 -7.89
C ALA A 316 3.44 12.79 -9.02
N ILE A 317 4.70 12.40 -9.27
CA ILE A 317 5.05 11.42 -10.31
C ILE A 317 4.47 10.05 -9.98
N ILE A 318 4.59 9.59 -8.73
CA ILE A 318 4.00 8.31 -8.28
C ILE A 318 2.48 8.32 -8.49
N TRP A 319 1.82 9.40 -8.09
CA TRP A 319 0.37 9.53 -8.25
C TRP A 319 -0.05 9.52 -9.72
N LEU A 320 0.60 10.31 -10.58
CA LEU A 320 0.29 10.34 -12.01
C LEU A 320 0.55 9.01 -12.72
N ASN A 321 1.60 8.28 -12.33
CA ASN A 321 1.83 6.93 -12.85
C ASN A 321 0.73 5.96 -12.42
N GLU A 322 0.23 6.08 -11.20
CA GLU A 322 -0.88 5.26 -10.72
C GLU A 322 -2.22 5.63 -11.40
N GLU A 323 -2.54 6.91 -11.58
CA GLU A 323 -3.73 7.37 -12.34
C GLU A 323 -3.70 6.85 -13.77
N TRP A 324 -2.57 7.01 -14.47
CA TRP A 324 -2.41 6.49 -15.83
C TRP A 324 -2.57 4.97 -15.90
N TYR A 325 -1.97 4.25 -14.94
CA TYR A 325 -2.07 2.80 -14.88
C TYR A 325 -3.51 2.36 -14.66
N ASN A 326 -4.24 3.04 -13.78
CA ASN A 326 -5.65 2.79 -13.50
C ASN A 326 -6.52 3.04 -14.74
N ASP A 327 -6.33 4.17 -15.43
CA ASP A 327 -7.04 4.49 -16.68
C ASP A 327 -6.81 3.39 -17.74
N ARG A 328 -5.58 2.88 -17.87
CA ARG A 328 -5.27 1.77 -18.80
C ARG A 328 -5.88 0.45 -18.41
N ILE A 329 -6.02 0.14 -17.11
CA ILE A 329 -6.74 -1.04 -16.64
C ILE A 329 -8.22 -0.91 -16.97
N GLN A 330 -8.83 0.24 -16.65
CA GLN A 330 -10.25 0.47 -16.88
C GLN A 330 -10.61 0.42 -18.37
N MET A 331 -9.76 1.01 -19.23
CA MET A 331 -9.92 0.86 -20.68
C MET A 331 -9.89 -0.61 -21.13
N LYS A 332 -8.96 -1.41 -20.59
CA LYS A 332 -8.86 -2.83 -20.94
C LYS A 332 -10.04 -3.65 -20.43
N SER A 333 -10.51 -3.38 -19.21
CA SER A 333 -11.69 -4.06 -18.68
C SER A 333 -12.94 -3.68 -19.47
N ALA A 334 -13.11 -2.41 -19.83
CA ALA A 334 -14.21 -1.96 -20.69
C ALA A 334 -14.12 -2.59 -22.09
N ALA A 335 -12.92 -2.69 -22.67
CA ALA A 335 -12.73 -3.33 -23.97
C ALA A 335 -13.05 -4.83 -23.95
N ASN A 336 -12.73 -5.54 -22.88
CA ASN A 336 -13.04 -6.97 -22.73
C ASN A 336 -14.54 -7.22 -22.49
N GLN A 337 -15.27 -6.25 -21.92
CA GLN A 337 -16.71 -6.33 -21.71
C GLN A 337 -17.52 -6.02 -22.99
N ARG A 338 -16.89 -5.46 -24.03
CA ARG A 338 -17.54 -5.19 -25.33
C ARG A 338 -17.86 -6.45 -26.15
N ASP A 339 -17.39 -7.63 -25.73
CA ASP A 339 -17.54 -8.86 -26.52
C ASP A 339 -18.88 -9.60 -26.28
N ASP A 340 -19.65 -9.26 -25.22
CA ASP A 340 -20.86 -10.02 -24.85
C ASP A 340 -22.19 -9.25 -24.88
N THR A 341 -22.22 -7.90 -24.94
CA THR A 341 -23.50 -7.18 -24.95
C THR A 341 -23.45 -5.83 -25.67
N GLU A 342 -24.33 -5.70 -26.66
CA GLU A 342 -24.85 -4.47 -27.27
C GLU A 342 -23.84 -3.52 -27.95
N GLN A 343 -23.78 -3.70 -29.27
CA GLN A 343 -23.30 -2.77 -30.29
C GLN A 343 -24.17 -1.49 -30.22
N ASP A 344 -23.68 -0.42 -29.58
CA ASP A 344 -23.97 1.00 -29.90
C ASP A 344 -23.69 2.01 -28.76
N SER A 345 -23.24 1.58 -27.58
CA SER A 345 -22.81 2.53 -26.52
C SER A 345 -21.29 2.57 -26.40
N GLU A 346 -20.65 3.69 -26.74
CA GLU A 346 -19.24 3.91 -26.40
C GLU A 346 -19.10 3.95 -24.87
N PRO A 347 -18.45 2.97 -24.21
CA PRO A 347 -18.19 3.06 -22.78
C PRO A 347 -17.34 4.31 -22.52
N THR A 348 -17.95 5.32 -21.90
CA THR A 348 -17.29 6.56 -21.51
C THR A 348 -16.49 6.28 -20.25
N VAL A 349 -15.34 5.63 -20.38
CA VAL A 349 -14.42 5.43 -19.26
C VAL A 349 -13.87 6.81 -18.87
N PRO A 350 -14.05 7.28 -17.62
CA PRO A 350 -13.53 8.56 -17.20
C PRO A 350 -12.00 8.55 -17.21
N LEU A 351 -11.40 9.41 -18.03
CA LEU A 351 -9.94 9.56 -18.12
C LEU A 351 -9.46 10.62 -17.13
N ASN A 352 -9.00 10.15 -15.98
CA ASN A 352 -8.59 11.02 -14.88
C ASN A 352 -7.17 11.55 -15.08
N TYR A 353 -6.29 10.77 -15.71
CA TYR A 353 -4.89 11.12 -15.88
C TYR A 353 -4.68 12.48 -16.55
N ASP A 354 -5.30 12.72 -17.72
CA ASP A 354 -5.06 13.96 -18.49
C ASP A 354 -5.56 15.20 -17.71
N THR A 355 -6.70 15.06 -17.02
CA THR A 355 -7.28 16.11 -16.17
C THR A 355 -6.34 16.49 -15.03
N TRP A 356 -5.82 15.51 -14.28
CA TRP A 356 -4.95 15.78 -13.13
C TRP A 356 -3.52 16.16 -13.55
N ALA A 357 -3.00 15.59 -14.64
CA ALA A 357 -1.68 15.95 -15.16
C ALA A 357 -1.63 17.41 -15.63
N THR A 358 -2.64 17.85 -16.40
CA THR A 358 -2.74 19.25 -16.83
C THR A 358 -2.99 20.19 -15.67
N ARG A 359 -3.85 19.81 -14.72
CA ARG A 359 -4.12 20.63 -13.52
C ARG A 359 -2.90 20.78 -12.61
N LEU A 360 -2.14 19.71 -12.37
CA LEU A 360 -0.88 19.77 -11.63
C LEU A 360 0.11 20.71 -12.31
N LEU A 361 0.25 20.57 -13.63
CA LEU A 361 1.13 21.42 -14.43
C LEU A 361 0.71 22.89 -14.33
N ASP A 362 -0.58 23.20 -14.54
CA ASP A 362 -1.13 24.55 -14.39
C ASP A 362 -0.93 25.11 -12.97
N GLY A 363 -0.92 24.24 -11.96
CA GLY A 363 -0.68 24.59 -10.57
C GLY A 363 0.75 25.02 -10.27
N PHE A 364 1.78 24.33 -10.79
CA PHE A 364 3.18 24.67 -10.46
C PHE A 364 3.90 25.52 -11.52
N LEU A 365 3.45 25.54 -12.78
CA LEU A 365 4.08 26.31 -13.87
C LEU A 365 4.30 27.80 -13.51
N PRO A 366 3.35 28.52 -12.89
CA PRO A 366 3.56 29.92 -12.51
C PRO A 366 4.73 30.13 -11.55
N TYR A 367 4.99 29.15 -10.68
CA TYR A 367 5.99 29.19 -9.61
C TYR A 367 7.38 28.66 -10.03
N LEU A 368 7.55 28.28 -11.29
CA LEU A 368 8.85 27.91 -11.85
C LEU A 368 9.69 29.15 -12.15
N ASP A 369 10.94 29.13 -11.71
CA ASP A 369 11.97 30.08 -12.10
C ASP A 369 12.77 29.51 -13.30
N SER A 370 13.45 30.38 -14.03
CA SER A 370 14.41 30.05 -15.10
C SER A 370 15.44 28.96 -14.70
N ARG A 371 15.75 28.85 -13.40
CA ARG A 371 16.69 27.89 -12.82
C ARG A 371 16.09 26.49 -12.58
N ASP A 372 14.78 26.35 -12.58
CA ASP A 372 14.07 25.10 -12.25
C ASP A 372 13.97 24.12 -13.44
N ILE A 373 14.84 24.25 -14.45
CA ILE A 373 14.90 23.36 -15.60
C ILE A 373 14.98 21.89 -15.22
N LYS A 374 15.74 21.56 -14.16
CA LYS A 374 15.88 20.19 -13.68
C LYS A 374 14.56 19.65 -13.14
N VAL A 375 13.75 20.49 -12.49
CA VAL A 375 12.46 20.10 -11.90
C VAL A 375 11.47 19.82 -13.02
N LEU A 376 11.35 20.74 -13.99
CA LEU A 376 10.44 20.59 -15.13
C LEU A 376 10.82 19.41 -16.03
N VAL A 377 12.10 19.30 -16.39
CA VAL A 377 12.60 18.16 -17.18
C VAL A 377 12.36 16.85 -16.44
N ARG A 378 12.67 16.78 -15.15
CA ARG A 378 12.45 15.57 -14.35
C ARG A 378 10.97 15.18 -14.37
N PHE A 379 10.07 16.12 -14.08
CA PHE A 379 8.63 15.88 -14.13
C PHE A 379 8.19 15.32 -15.48
N LEU A 380 8.44 16.05 -16.57
CA LEU A 380 8.03 15.64 -17.91
C LEU A 380 8.72 14.33 -18.36
N SER A 381 9.92 14.05 -17.86
CA SER A 381 10.67 12.83 -18.19
C SER A 381 10.24 11.59 -17.42
N GLU A 382 9.55 11.73 -16.28
CA GLU A 382 9.14 10.61 -15.41
C GLU A 382 7.62 10.37 -15.44
N VAL A 383 6.84 11.34 -15.93
CA VAL A 383 5.41 11.19 -16.19
C VAL A 383 5.16 10.14 -17.30
N PRO A 384 4.13 9.28 -17.19
CA PRO A 384 3.98 8.12 -18.08
C PRO A 384 3.73 8.51 -19.54
N GLU A 385 2.82 9.44 -19.80
CA GLU A 385 2.38 9.82 -21.15
C GLU A 385 2.36 11.34 -21.33
N ILE A 386 2.98 11.83 -22.40
CA ILE A 386 2.96 13.25 -22.75
C ILE A 386 1.88 13.48 -23.80
N THR A 387 0.83 14.20 -23.41
CA THR A 387 -0.30 14.54 -24.27
C THR A 387 -0.12 15.93 -24.89
N ILE A 388 -0.89 16.23 -25.94
CA ILE A 388 -0.86 17.55 -26.61
C ILE A 388 -1.16 18.69 -25.62
N PRO A 389 -2.18 18.60 -24.73
CA PRO A 389 -2.43 19.64 -23.71
C PRO A 389 -1.21 19.92 -22.84
N ILE A 390 -0.47 18.89 -22.41
CA ILE A 390 0.76 19.06 -21.61
C ILE A 390 1.80 19.86 -22.39
N THR A 391 2.03 19.54 -23.66
CA THR A 391 3.00 20.29 -24.49
C THR A 391 2.58 21.74 -24.72
N GLN A 392 1.29 22.02 -24.90
CA GLN A 392 0.76 23.38 -25.04
C GLN A 392 0.91 24.21 -23.75
N ARG A 393 0.73 23.57 -22.58
CA ARG A 393 1.00 24.23 -21.28
C ARG A 393 2.48 24.55 -21.12
N VAL A 394 3.38 23.66 -21.52
CA VAL A 394 4.82 23.96 -21.52
C VAL A 394 5.14 25.10 -22.48
N ALA A 395 4.54 25.13 -23.67
CA ALA A 395 4.70 26.24 -24.63
C ALA A 395 4.24 27.58 -24.07
N SER A 396 3.25 27.60 -23.17
CA SER A 396 2.80 28.83 -22.52
C SER A 396 3.87 29.51 -21.66
N LEU A 397 4.90 28.77 -21.22
CA LEU A 397 6.06 29.35 -20.54
C LEU A 397 6.88 30.28 -21.45
N ALA A 398 6.85 30.07 -22.76
CA ALA A 398 7.57 30.92 -23.70
C ALA A 398 6.93 32.32 -23.87
N LYS A 399 5.77 32.57 -23.25
CA LYS A 399 5.19 33.93 -23.14
C LYS A 399 6.04 34.86 -22.29
N ASP A 400 6.79 34.30 -21.33
CA ASP A 400 7.70 35.05 -20.49
C ASP A 400 9.12 34.95 -21.08
N PRO A 401 9.75 36.08 -21.46
CA PRO A 401 11.08 36.12 -22.07
C PRO A 401 12.14 35.36 -21.25
N GLU A 402 12.07 35.46 -19.91
CA GLU A 402 13.05 34.80 -19.02
C GLU A 402 12.92 33.27 -18.99
N ARG A 403 11.74 32.74 -19.37
CA ARG A 403 11.39 31.32 -19.31
C ARG A 403 11.41 30.64 -20.69
N VAL A 404 11.70 31.38 -21.76
CA VAL A 404 11.79 30.82 -23.13
C VAL A 404 12.83 29.69 -23.20
N ASN A 405 14.02 29.89 -22.64
CA ASN A 405 15.07 28.88 -22.66
C ASN A 405 14.67 27.64 -21.83
N LEU A 406 13.98 27.83 -20.70
CA LEU A 406 13.42 26.74 -19.90
C LEU A 406 12.44 25.89 -20.72
N CYS A 407 11.52 26.53 -21.45
CA CYS A 407 10.57 25.86 -22.32
C CYS A 407 11.27 25.05 -23.43
N VAL A 408 12.13 25.71 -24.23
CA VAL A 408 12.78 25.09 -25.40
C VAL A 408 13.69 23.93 -24.98
N GLN A 409 14.47 24.09 -23.92
CA GLN A 409 15.35 23.02 -23.43
C GLN A 409 14.55 21.84 -22.86
N SER A 410 13.42 22.09 -22.19
CA SER A 410 12.56 21.02 -21.68
C SER A 410 11.94 20.20 -22.82
N LEU A 411 11.46 20.87 -23.87
CA LEU A 411 10.96 20.21 -25.09
C LEU A 411 12.08 19.46 -25.83
N MET A 412 13.28 20.05 -25.94
CA MET A 412 14.45 19.40 -26.53
C MET A 412 14.81 18.09 -25.81
N TYR A 413 14.75 18.08 -24.48
CA TYR A 413 15.00 16.88 -23.70
C TYR A 413 13.99 15.76 -24.06
N LEU A 414 12.70 16.10 -24.18
CA LEU A 414 11.67 15.14 -24.57
C LEU A 414 11.90 14.57 -25.98
N ILE A 415 12.29 15.43 -26.93
CA ILE A 415 12.63 15.02 -28.31
C ILE A 415 13.77 13.98 -28.31
N MET A 416 14.78 14.18 -27.46
CA MET A 416 15.95 13.31 -27.37
C MET A 416 15.66 11.97 -26.68
N PHE A 417 14.97 11.99 -25.53
CA PHE A 417 14.87 10.83 -24.64
C PHE A 417 13.50 10.15 -24.63
N ARG A 418 12.48 10.72 -25.28
CA ARG A 418 11.13 10.12 -25.38
C ARG A 418 10.66 10.05 -26.84
N PRO A 419 11.07 9.01 -27.60
CA PRO A 419 10.68 8.83 -29.00
C PRO A 419 9.17 8.93 -29.28
N PRO A 420 8.25 8.40 -28.44
CA PRO A 420 6.81 8.51 -28.69
C PRO A 420 6.27 9.94 -28.67
N ALA A 421 6.87 10.83 -27.87
CA ALA A 421 6.44 12.23 -27.74
C ALA A 421 7.15 13.16 -28.73
N ARG A 422 8.11 12.66 -29.51
CA ARG A 422 9.03 13.46 -30.32
C ARG A 422 8.29 14.36 -31.32
N GLU A 423 7.38 13.79 -32.11
CA GLU A 423 6.68 14.56 -33.15
C GLU A 423 5.79 15.65 -32.55
N MET A 424 5.10 15.34 -31.45
CA MET A 424 4.28 16.33 -30.74
C MET A 424 5.15 17.47 -30.21
N CYS A 425 6.27 17.16 -29.55
CA CYS A 425 7.19 18.18 -29.05
C CYS A 425 7.83 19.00 -30.19
N LEU A 426 8.13 18.40 -31.34
CA LEU A 426 8.66 19.12 -32.50
C LEU A 426 7.63 20.11 -33.07
N ASN A 427 6.38 19.69 -33.21
CA ASN A 427 5.29 20.58 -33.61
C ASN A 427 5.15 21.76 -32.63
N THR A 428 5.21 21.48 -31.32
CA THR A 428 5.15 22.55 -30.31
C THR A 428 6.35 23.49 -30.37
N VAL A 429 7.56 23.00 -30.65
CA VAL A 429 8.76 23.86 -30.82
C VAL A 429 8.62 24.74 -32.06
N GLU A 430 8.03 24.21 -33.13
CA GLU A 430 7.71 24.96 -34.35
C GLU A 430 6.67 26.07 -34.08
N ASP A 431 5.61 25.77 -33.33
CA ASP A 431 4.62 26.76 -32.89
C ASP A 431 5.26 27.86 -32.03
N VAL A 432 6.13 27.47 -31.08
CA VAL A 432 6.88 28.41 -30.22
C VAL A 432 7.81 29.29 -31.06
N TYR A 433 8.50 28.72 -32.05
CA TYR A 433 9.38 29.46 -32.96
C TYR A 433 8.61 30.54 -33.74
N GLN A 434 7.42 30.21 -34.25
CA GLN A 434 6.58 31.12 -35.02
C GLN A 434 5.96 32.21 -34.13
N THR A 435 5.60 31.86 -32.89
CA THR A 435 4.87 32.76 -31.99
C THR A 435 5.78 33.73 -31.24
N TYR A 436 6.99 33.31 -30.82
CA TYR A 436 7.85 34.10 -29.94
C TYR A 436 9.23 34.34 -30.57
N GLU A 437 9.54 35.61 -30.84
CA GLU A 437 10.81 36.01 -31.51
C GLU A 437 12.05 35.63 -30.70
N GLU A 438 11.99 35.78 -29.37
CA GLU A 438 13.10 35.45 -28.48
C GLU A 438 13.44 33.96 -28.45
N SER A 439 12.51 33.10 -28.88
CA SER A 439 12.72 31.66 -28.94
C SER A 439 13.49 31.21 -30.17
N ARG A 440 13.52 32.03 -31.24
CA ARG A 440 14.15 31.72 -32.54
C ARG A 440 15.59 31.19 -32.43
N PRO A 441 16.53 31.80 -31.66
CA PRO A 441 17.91 31.30 -31.58
C PRO A 441 18.04 29.93 -30.91
N ALA A 442 17.17 29.61 -29.95
CA ALA A 442 17.20 28.33 -29.23
C ALA A 442 16.40 27.25 -29.98
N ALA A 443 15.16 27.57 -30.38
CA ALA A 443 14.29 26.67 -31.13
C ALA A 443 14.84 26.37 -32.53
N GLY A 444 15.43 27.35 -33.22
CA GLY A 444 16.05 27.16 -34.54
C GLY A 444 17.20 26.15 -34.52
N LYS A 445 18.01 26.12 -33.45
CA LYS A 445 19.06 25.09 -33.27
C LYS A 445 18.50 23.68 -33.09
N VAL A 446 17.32 23.56 -32.48
CA VAL A 446 16.63 22.28 -32.32
C VAL A 446 16.01 21.85 -33.65
N LEU A 447 15.30 22.75 -34.34
CA LEU A 447 14.63 22.47 -35.61
C LEU A 447 15.64 22.14 -36.73
N THR A 448 16.74 22.88 -36.88
CA THR A 448 17.82 22.54 -37.83
C THR A 448 18.34 21.11 -37.67
N LYS A 449 18.46 20.64 -36.42
CA LYS A 449 19.01 19.31 -36.10
C LYS A 449 18.00 18.18 -36.28
N TRP A 450 16.73 18.40 -35.92
CA TRP A 450 15.73 17.34 -35.83
C TRP A 450 14.65 17.41 -36.92
N ARG A 451 14.49 18.55 -37.59
CA ARG A 451 13.65 18.76 -38.78
C ARG A 451 14.36 19.68 -39.81
N PRO A 452 15.42 19.19 -40.47
CA PRO A 452 16.15 19.96 -41.48
C PRO A 452 15.32 20.32 -42.72
N GLN A 453 14.11 19.74 -42.88
CA GLN A 453 13.18 19.99 -44.00
C GLN A 453 11.97 20.86 -43.60
N SER A 454 11.89 21.36 -42.36
CA SER A 454 10.76 22.23 -41.97
C SER A 454 10.87 23.59 -42.68
N THR A 455 9.74 24.07 -43.20
CA THR A 455 9.53 25.39 -43.84
C THR A 455 10.04 26.55 -43.00
N VAL A 456 10.22 26.36 -41.70
CA VAL A 456 10.79 27.35 -40.77
C VAL A 456 12.25 27.71 -41.12
N LEU A 457 13.02 26.79 -41.69
CA LEU A 457 14.39 27.06 -42.15
C LEU A 457 14.42 27.91 -43.42
N GLU A 458 13.40 27.79 -44.28
CA GLU A 458 13.25 28.64 -45.45
C GLU A 458 12.86 30.07 -45.04
N THR A 459 12.00 30.23 -44.03
CA THR A 459 11.67 31.56 -43.48
C THR A 459 12.86 32.22 -42.78
N ALA A 460 13.65 31.46 -42.02
CA ALA A 460 14.88 31.96 -41.39
C ALA A 460 15.95 32.34 -42.42
N ALA A 461 16.07 31.58 -43.52
CA ALA A 461 16.96 31.91 -44.63
C ALA A 461 16.49 33.18 -45.37
N ASN A 462 15.18 33.35 -45.57
CA ASN A 462 14.60 34.53 -46.20
C ASN A 462 14.71 35.80 -45.32
N GLU A 463 14.53 35.71 -44.00
CA GLU A 463 14.78 36.84 -43.06
C GLU A 463 16.28 37.23 -42.99
N ALA A 464 17.18 36.25 -43.07
CA ALA A 464 18.63 36.50 -43.13
C ALA A 464 19.05 37.16 -44.46
N LEU A 465 18.40 36.78 -45.57
CA LEU A 465 18.59 37.42 -46.88
C LEU A 465 18.07 38.86 -46.88
N SER A 466 16.88 39.12 -46.34
CA SER A 466 16.28 40.47 -46.30
C SER A 466 17.01 41.44 -45.35
N SER A 467 17.57 40.95 -44.24
CA SER A 467 18.39 41.77 -43.34
C SER A 467 19.80 42.05 -43.88
N SER A 468 20.30 41.23 -44.81
CA SER A 468 21.56 41.49 -45.52
C SER A 468 21.42 42.58 -46.60
N GLU A 469 20.24 42.69 -47.23
CA GLU A 469 19.92 43.73 -48.22
C GLU A 469 19.66 45.11 -47.60
N ALA A 470 19.37 45.18 -46.29
CA ALA A 470 19.04 46.42 -45.58
C ALA A 470 20.26 47.18 -45.00
N LYS A 471 21.50 46.73 -45.23
CA LYS A 471 22.70 47.52 -44.88
C LYS A 471 22.94 48.58 -45.96
N PRO A 472 22.77 49.89 -45.68
CA PRO A 472 23.09 50.92 -46.65
C PRO A 472 24.60 50.95 -46.84
N THR A 473 25.03 50.83 -48.09
CA THR A 473 26.36 51.18 -48.57
C THR A 473 26.62 52.65 -48.22
N THR A 474 27.31 52.90 -47.11
CA THR A 474 27.97 54.19 -46.88
C THR A 474 29.15 54.27 -47.84
N SER A 475 28.89 54.88 -48.99
CA SER A 475 29.90 55.28 -49.97
C SER A 475 30.82 56.32 -49.36
N GLU A 476 32.12 56.08 -49.49
CA GLU A 476 33.19 57.07 -49.38
C GLU A 476 32.88 58.30 -50.25
N SER A 477 33.08 59.49 -49.69
CA SER A 477 33.59 60.70 -50.35
C SER A 477 33.93 61.75 -49.29
#